data_AF-A0A1S2PDZ6-F1
#
_entry.id   AF-A0A1S2PDZ6-F1
#
_cell.length_a   1.000
_cell.length_b   1.000
_cell.length_c   1.000
_cell.angle_alpha   90.00
_cell.angle_beta   90.00
_cell.angle_gamma   90.00
#
_symmetry.space_group_name_H-M   'P 1'
#
loop_
_entity.id
_entity.type
_entity.pdbx_description
1 polymer ?
#
loop_
_entity_poly.entity_id
_entity_poly.type
_entity_poly.pdbx_seq_one_letter_code
_entity_poly.pdbx_strand_id
1 'polypeptide(L)'
;MLPPSWTPPSTPAFAPTPDPLTPARDITHEHFHAGDQIVVLKGVAGSELWGDAMRVVAPSWHTPTDEDGWRLRNADGGAQTYITAHPRYLVHLSGNCPDCLIYLRAMADHLLPKFTGHDDAVIDCGWYTTTALGQLVHIADARGGR
;
A
#
# COMPACT_ATOMS: atom_id res chain seq x y z
N MET A 1 21.34 33.68 -3.74
CA MET A 1 20.93 32.26 -3.61
C MET A 1 19.42 32.24 -3.76
N LEU A 2 18.90 31.62 -4.83
CA LEU A 2 17.45 31.41 -4.99
C LEU A 2 17.06 30.20 -4.12
N PRO A 3 15.93 30.24 -3.39
CA PRO A 3 15.46 29.07 -2.64
C PRO A 3 15.11 27.93 -3.60
N PRO A 4 15.24 26.66 -3.18
CA PRO A 4 14.74 25.55 -3.98
C PRO A 4 13.24 25.74 -4.21
N SER A 5 12.82 25.64 -5.46
CA SER A 5 11.42 25.57 -5.85
C SER A 5 10.80 24.33 -5.18
N TRP A 6 10.01 24.56 -4.13
CA TRP A 6 9.11 23.54 -3.59
C TRP A 6 8.02 23.32 -4.63
N THR A 7 8.18 22.31 -5.49
CA THR A 7 7.06 21.77 -6.26
C THR A 7 6.22 20.96 -5.26
N PRO A 8 4.96 21.33 -4.98
CA PRO A 8 4.10 20.47 -4.17
C PRO A 8 4.02 19.09 -4.85
N PRO A 9 4.00 17.98 -4.09
CA PRO A 9 3.77 16.68 -4.70
C PRO A 9 2.48 16.76 -5.50
N SER A 10 2.53 16.31 -6.75
CA SER A 10 1.36 16.22 -7.61
C SER A 10 0.29 15.44 -6.86
N THR A 11 -0.86 16.07 -6.61
CA THR A 11 -2.03 15.37 -6.05
C THR A 11 -2.28 14.15 -6.92
N PRO A 12 -2.28 12.92 -6.35
CA PRO A 12 -2.50 11.72 -7.15
C PRO A 12 -3.82 11.82 -7.92
N ALA A 13 -3.77 11.50 -9.21
CA ALA A 13 -4.96 11.38 -10.04
C ALA A 13 -5.70 10.09 -9.64
N PHE A 14 -6.97 10.21 -9.28
CA PHE A 14 -7.79 9.07 -8.93
C PHE A 14 -8.32 8.39 -10.19
N ALA A 15 -7.93 7.14 -10.40
CA ALA A 15 -8.37 6.32 -11.53
C ALA A 15 -8.73 4.91 -11.06
N PRO A 16 -10.00 4.68 -10.64
CA PRO A 16 -10.46 3.39 -10.15
C PRO A 16 -10.10 2.25 -11.09
N THR A 17 -9.22 1.38 -10.63
CA THR A 17 -8.76 0.21 -11.39
C THR A 17 -8.91 -1.00 -10.50
N PRO A 18 -9.49 -2.12 -10.95
CA PRO A 18 -9.60 -3.32 -10.12
C PRO A 18 -8.22 -3.82 -9.67
N ASP A 19 -8.07 -4.12 -8.37
CA ASP A 19 -6.88 -4.81 -7.86
C ASP A 19 -6.94 -6.29 -8.30
N PRO A 20 -5.99 -6.75 -9.12
CA PRO A 20 -6.03 -8.11 -9.65
C PRO A 20 -5.55 -9.18 -8.67
N LEU A 21 -4.83 -8.82 -7.60
CA LEU A 21 -4.02 -9.77 -6.84
C LEU A 21 -4.18 -9.65 -5.31
N THR A 22 -4.23 -8.45 -4.73
CA THR A 22 -4.29 -8.27 -3.26
C THR A 22 -5.43 -9.04 -2.60
N PRO A 23 -6.68 -9.04 -3.13
CA PRO A 23 -7.79 -9.72 -2.48
C PRO A 23 -7.61 -11.24 -2.32
N ALA A 24 -6.87 -11.85 -3.24
CA ALA A 24 -6.62 -13.30 -3.27
C ALA A 24 -5.22 -13.66 -2.77
N ARG A 25 -4.45 -12.69 -2.28
CA ARG A 25 -3.08 -12.92 -1.81
C ARG A 25 -3.10 -13.65 -0.48
N ASP A 26 -2.60 -14.87 -0.50
CA ASP A 26 -2.37 -15.69 0.68
C ASP A 26 -1.01 -15.36 1.29
N ILE A 27 -1.00 -14.81 2.50
CA ILE A 27 0.20 -14.47 3.23
C ILE A 27 -0.09 -14.56 4.74
N THR A 28 0.81 -15.21 5.47
CA THR A 28 0.63 -15.37 6.91
C THR A 28 1.09 -14.12 7.67
N HIS A 29 0.65 -13.99 8.92
CA HIS A 29 1.04 -12.88 9.77
C HIS A 29 2.55 -12.83 10.01
N GLU A 30 3.16 -14.00 10.21
CA GLU A 30 4.58 -14.21 10.49
C GLU A 30 5.50 -13.85 9.33
N HIS A 31 4.97 -13.60 8.14
CA HIS A 31 5.76 -13.13 7.00
C HIS A 31 6.44 -11.79 7.30
N PHE A 32 5.84 -10.96 8.16
CA PHE A 32 6.39 -9.66 8.56
C PHE A 32 6.84 -9.68 10.00
N HIS A 33 7.81 -8.82 10.33
CA HIS A 33 8.35 -8.66 11.67
C HIS A 33 8.42 -7.19 12.07
N ALA A 34 8.38 -6.92 13.37
CA ALA A 34 8.57 -5.56 13.88
C ALA A 34 9.94 -5.02 13.43
N GLY A 35 9.93 -3.80 12.87
CA GLY A 35 11.11 -3.16 12.28
C GLY A 35 11.13 -3.21 10.75
N ASP A 36 10.40 -4.14 10.12
CA ASP A 36 10.36 -4.26 8.66
C ASP A 36 9.92 -2.95 8.00
N GLN A 37 10.55 -2.65 6.86
CA GLN A 37 10.12 -1.60 5.95
C GLN A 37 9.23 -2.23 4.88
N ILE A 38 8.02 -1.71 4.76
CA ILE A 38 7.02 -2.20 3.82
C ILE A 38 6.49 -1.06 2.97
N VAL A 39 5.86 -1.40 1.86
CA VAL A 39 5.00 -0.51 1.07
C VAL A 39 3.60 -1.09 1.02
N VAL A 40 2.60 -0.23 1.16
CA VAL A 40 1.23 -0.53 0.75
C VAL A 40 1.05 0.01 -0.67
N LEU A 41 1.02 -0.89 -1.66
CA LEU A 41 0.84 -0.51 -3.06
C LEU A 41 -0.54 0.11 -3.27
N LYS A 42 -0.62 1.21 -4.01
CA LYS A 42 -1.87 1.92 -4.31
C LYS A 42 -2.09 2.17 -5.80
N GLY A 43 -1.04 2.11 -6.61
CA GLY A 43 -1.15 2.36 -8.04
C GLY A 43 0.20 2.53 -8.70
N VAL A 44 0.35 3.57 -9.50
CA VAL A 44 1.49 3.76 -10.41
C VAL A 44 1.99 5.20 -10.32
N ALA A 45 3.30 5.41 -10.39
CA ALA A 45 3.93 6.71 -10.59
C ALA A 45 4.84 6.61 -11.82
N GLY A 46 4.46 7.27 -12.91
CA GLY A 46 5.14 7.14 -14.19
C GLY A 46 5.19 5.67 -14.67
N SER A 47 6.39 5.11 -14.74
CA SER A 47 6.63 3.72 -15.17
C SER A 47 6.84 2.73 -14.03
N GLU A 48 6.58 3.12 -12.78
CA GLU A 48 6.85 2.31 -11.59
C GLU A 48 5.60 2.12 -10.73
N LEU A 49 5.58 1.04 -9.94
CA LEU A 49 4.55 0.86 -8.92
C LEU A 49 4.71 1.90 -7.82
N TRP A 50 3.60 2.39 -7.30
CA TRP A 50 3.55 3.43 -6.28
C TRP A 50 2.69 3.02 -5.09
N GLY A 51 3.04 3.52 -3.91
CA GLY A 51 2.36 3.23 -2.66
C GLY A 51 2.96 3.97 -1.47
N ASP A 52 2.37 3.76 -0.29
CA ASP A 52 2.84 4.38 0.96
C ASP A 52 3.93 3.51 1.61
N ALA A 53 5.11 4.10 1.83
CA ALA A 53 6.17 3.46 2.60
C ALA A 53 5.89 3.56 4.11
N MET A 54 5.98 2.43 4.82
CA MET A 54 5.72 2.36 6.25
C MET A 54 6.68 1.41 6.98
N ARG A 55 6.73 1.57 8.30
CA ARG A 55 7.45 0.66 9.20
C ARG A 55 6.48 -0.20 9.99
N VAL A 56 6.72 -1.51 10.05
CA VAL A 56 6.03 -2.43 10.95
C VAL A 56 6.49 -2.19 12.39
N VAL A 57 5.55 -2.03 13.33
CA VAL A 57 5.84 -1.63 14.71
C VAL A 57 5.54 -2.74 15.71
N ALA A 58 4.35 -3.33 15.62
CA ALA A 58 3.90 -4.36 16.57
C ALA A 58 2.75 -5.17 15.97
N PRO A 59 2.55 -6.42 16.42
CA PRO A 59 1.33 -7.17 16.14
C PRO A 59 0.09 -6.40 16.59
N SER A 60 -1.03 -6.61 15.90
CA SER A 60 -2.31 -5.95 16.17
C SER A 60 -3.47 -6.84 15.71
N TRP A 61 -4.71 -6.39 15.92
CA TRP A 61 -5.90 -7.03 15.39
C TRP A 61 -6.49 -6.20 14.25
N HIS A 62 -6.78 -6.83 13.11
CA HIS A 62 -7.41 -6.18 11.97
C HIS A 62 -8.89 -6.52 11.91
N THR A 63 -9.69 -5.74 12.65
CA THR A 63 -11.15 -5.92 12.77
C THR A 63 -11.90 -6.09 11.44
N PRO A 64 -11.57 -5.36 10.35
CA PRO A 64 -12.33 -5.47 9.10
C PRO A 64 -12.22 -6.83 8.42
N THR A 65 -11.13 -7.57 8.66
CA THR A 65 -10.96 -8.94 8.16
C THR A 65 -11.10 -9.98 9.27
N ASP A 66 -11.27 -9.56 10.53
CA ASP A 66 -11.28 -10.41 11.73
C ASP A 66 -10.06 -11.35 11.82
N GLU A 67 -8.89 -10.82 11.44
CA GLU A 67 -7.63 -11.55 11.36
C GLU A 67 -6.49 -10.76 12.03
N ASP A 68 -5.37 -11.44 12.27
CA ASP A 68 -4.17 -10.79 12.80
C ASP A 68 -3.64 -9.72 11.85
N GLY A 69 -3.30 -8.57 12.42
CA GLY A 69 -2.85 -7.39 11.71
C GLY A 69 -1.50 -6.89 12.18
N TRP A 70 -1.02 -5.85 11.52
CA TRP A 70 0.19 -5.13 11.92
C TRP A 70 -0.11 -3.66 12.19
N ARG A 71 0.39 -3.17 13.31
CA ARG A 71 0.48 -1.74 13.57
C ARG A 71 1.64 -1.18 12.73
N LEU A 72 1.33 -0.21 11.88
CA LEU A 72 2.28 0.44 10.99
C LEU A 72 2.48 1.88 11.39
N ARG A 73 3.68 2.38 11.15
CA ARG A 73 4.03 3.80 11.30
C ARG A 73 4.39 4.38 9.95
N ASN A 74 3.75 5.49 9.59
CA ASN A 74 4.16 6.29 8.45
C ASN A 74 5.54 6.93 8.75
N ALA A 75 6.51 6.73 7.86
CA ALA A 75 7.86 7.24 8.01
C ALA A 75 7.91 8.79 7.97
N ASP A 76 7.04 9.41 7.17
CA ASP A 76 6.98 10.86 6.98
C ASP A 76 6.14 11.57 8.06
N GLY A 77 5.49 10.81 8.95
CA GLY A 77 4.62 11.34 9.99
C GLY A 77 3.29 11.88 9.44
N GLY A 78 2.84 13.02 9.97
CA GLY A 78 1.58 13.68 9.59
C GLY A 78 0.44 13.46 10.59
N ALA A 79 -0.77 13.89 10.20
CA ALA A 79 -1.96 13.91 11.06
C ALA A 79 -2.35 12.52 11.61
N GLN A 80 -2.04 11.46 10.86
CA GLN A 80 -2.19 10.08 11.28
C GLN A 80 -0.86 9.35 11.13
N THR A 81 -0.12 9.27 12.24
CA THR A 81 1.22 8.65 12.26
C THR A 81 1.18 7.13 12.28
N TYR A 82 0.07 6.55 12.76
CA TYR A 82 -0.08 5.11 12.88
C TYR A 82 -1.41 4.61 12.32
N ILE A 83 -1.35 3.48 11.63
CA ILE A 83 -2.50 2.74 11.14
C ILE A 83 -2.35 1.26 11.48
N THR A 84 -3.42 0.50 11.36
CA THR A 84 -3.38 -0.97 11.41
C THR A 84 -3.80 -1.53 10.06
N ALA A 85 -3.10 -2.54 9.55
CA ALA A 85 -3.39 -3.16 8.25
C ALA A 85 -3.25 -4.69 8.31
N HIS A 86 -3.98 -5.38 7.44
CA HIS A 86 -3.84 -6.82 7.25
C HIS A 86 -2.51 -7.15 6.52
N PRO A 87 -1.81 -8.25 6.86
CA PRO A 87 -0.57 -8.70 6.19
C PRO A 87 -0.65 -8.74 4.66
N ARG A 88 -1.81 -9.14 4.11
CA ARG A 88 -2.05 -9.22 2.66
C ARG A 88 -1.85 -7.90 1.90
N TYR A 89 -1.97 -6.76 2.57
CA TYR A 89 -1.78 -5.44 1.96
C TYR A 89 -0.33 -4.98 1.92
N LEU A 90 0.57 -5.69 2.62
CA LEU A 90 1.93 -5.25 2.89
C LEU A 90 2.91 -5.92 1.95
N VAL A 91 3.93 -5.19 1.50
CA VAL A 91 4.99 -5.73 0.66
C VAL A 91 6.33 -5.27 1.22
N HIS A 92 7.31 -6.15 1.42
CA HIS A 92 8.64 -5.73 1.84
C HIS A 92 9.24 -4.76 0.83
N LEU A 93 9.78 -3.63 1.31
CA LEU A 93 10.57 -2.71 0.49
C LEU A 93 11.98 -3.25 0.22
N SER A 94 12.47 -4.19 1.03
CA SER A 94 13.74 -4.85 0.76
C SER A 94 13.59 -5.84 -0.39
N GLY A 95 14.42 -5.70 -1.44
CA GLY A 95 14.37 -6.52 -2.64
C GLY A 95 14.84 -7.97 -2.48
N ASN A 96 14.78 -8.55 -1.28
CA ASN A 96 15.28 -9.90 -0.99
C ASN A 96 14.17 -10.88 -0.56
N CYS A 97 12.91 -10.45 -0.48
CA CYS A 97 11.79 -11.33 -0.14
C CYS A 97 11.17 -11.93 -1.42
N PRO A 98 11.30 -13.26 -1.68
CA PRO A 98 10.82 -13.87 -2.92
C PRO A 98 9.32 -13.68 -3.16
N ASP A 99 8.49 -13.89 -2.14
CA ASP A 99 7.03 -13.78 -2.28
C ASP A 99 6.60 -12.35 -2.61
N CYS A 100 7.23 -11.36 -1.96
CA CYS A 100 7.00 -9.95 -2.25
C CYS A 100 7.49 -9.55 -3.64
N LEU A 101 8.63 -10.07 -4.10
CA LEU A 101 9.13 -9.80 -5.45
C LEU A 101 8.23 -10.40 -6.54
N ILE A 102 7.75 -11.64 -6.35
CA ILE A 102 6.82 -12.28 -7.29
C ILE A 102 5.53 -11.47 -7.36
N TYR A 103 5.00 -11.05 -6.20
CA TYR A 103 3.82 -10.21 -6.13
C TYR A 103 4.01 -8.86 -6.83
N LEU A 104 5.13 -8.16 -6.57
CA LEU A 104 5.46 -6.89 -7.22
C LEU A 104 5.58 -7.04 -8.74
N ARG A 105 6.23 -8.11 -9.19
CA ARG A 105 6.37 -8.39 -10.62
C ARG A 105 5.01 -8.61 -11.28
N ALA A 106 4.16 -9.43 -10.68
CA ALA A 106 2.82 -9.70 -11.19
C ALA A 106 1.94 -8.44 -11.20
N MET A 107 2.01 -7.61 -10.15
CA MET A 107 1.32 -6.31 -10.12
C MET A 107 1.81 -5.38 -11.23
N ALA A 108 3.13 -5.29 -11.43
CA ALA A 108 3.72 -4.45 -12.48
C ALA A 108 3.28 -4.89 -13.88
N ASP A 109 3.34 -6.20 -14.16
CA ASP A 109 2.92 -6.78 -15.44
C ASP A 109 1.43 -6.51 -15.74
N HIS A 110 0.58 -6.42 -14.71
CA HIS A 110 -0.84 -6.11 -14.88
C HIS A 110 -1.19 -4.62 -14.96
N LEU A 111 -0.47 -3.76 -14.24
CA LEU A 111 -0.85 -2.36 -14.06
C LEU A 111 -0.11 -1.40 -14.98
N LEU A 112 1.20 -1.54 -15.14
CA LEU A 112 2.01 -0.60 -15.92
C LEU A 112 1.54 -0.47 -17.38
N PRO A 113 1.13 -1.56 -18.07
CA PRO A 113 0.62 -1.44 -19.44
C PRO A 113 -0.68 -0.63 -19.57
N LYS A 114 -1.46 -0.49 -18.49
CA LYS A 114 -2.74 0.27 -18.50
C LYS A 114 -2.52 1.77 -18.42
N PHE A 115 -1.35 2.20 -17.95
CA PHE A 115 -1.02 3.61 -17.71
C PHE A 115 0.13 4.10 -18.58
N THR A 116 0.47 3.37 -19.64
CA THR A 116 1.48 3.81 -20.62
C THR A 116 1.14 5.20 -21.15
N GLY A 117 2.12 6.12 -21.14
CA GLY A 117 1.93 7.51 -21.56
C GLY A 117 1.53 8.49 -20.43
N HIS A 118 1.50 8.03 -19.17
CA HIS A 118 1.28 8.87 -17.99
C HIS A 118 2.57 9.04 -17.18
N ASP A 119 3.70 9.29 -17.86
CA ASP A 119 5.04 9.22 -17.28
C ASP A 119 5.29 10.22 -16.13
N ASP A 120 4.54 11.33 -16.12
CA ASP A 120 4.65 12.40 -15.10
C ASP A 120 3.53 12.35 -14.04
N ALA A 121 2.64 11.36 -14.09
CA ALA A 121 1.48 11.28 -13.19
C ALA A 121 1.68 10.26 -12.07
N VAL A 122 1.22 10.61 -10.88
CA VAL A 122 0.95 9.66 -9.79
C VAL A 122 -0.53 9.30 -9.88
N ILE A 123 -0.83 8.01 -9.98
CA ILE A 123 -2.18 7.48 -10.16
C ILE A 123 -2.51 6.59 -8.97
N ASP A 124 -3.56 6.96 -8.25
CA ASP A 124 -4.16 6.14 -7.20
C ASP A 124 -5.29 5.31 -7.80
N CYS A 125 -5.18 3.98 -7.69
CA CYS A 125 -6.16 3.03 -8.21
C CYS A 125 -7.39 2.85 -7.31
N GLY A 126 -7.40 3.47 -6.11
CA GLY A 126 -8.57 3.52 -5.23
C GLY A 126 -8.85 2.24 -4.47
N TRP A 127 -7.82 1.45 -4.15
CA TRP A 127 -7.99 0.14 -3.52
C TRP A 127 -8.23 0.18 -2.01
N TYR A 128 -7.87 1.28 -1.36
CA TYR A 128 -7.90 1.35 0.10
C TYR A 128 -8.71 2.53 0.62
N THR A 129 -9.30 2.31 1.78
CA THR A 129 -9.86 3.34 2.65
C THR A 129 -9.36 3.14 4.08
N THR A 130 -9.52 4.14 4.92
CA THR A 130 -9.15 4.05 6.34
C THR A 130 -10.39 4.23 7.20
N THR A 131 -10.61 3.32 8.15
CA THR A 131 -11.72 3.42 9.11
C THR A 131 -11.49 4.54 10.12
N ALA A 132 -12.54 4.91 10.87
CA ALA A 132 -12.44 5.86 11.98
C ALA A 132 -11.49 5.39 13.10
N LEU A 133 -11.21 4.09 13.20
CA LEU A 133 -10.26 3.51 14.16
C LEU A 133 -8.82 3.49 13.62
N GLY A 134 -8.59 3.99 12.41
CA GLY A 134 -7.29 3.97 11.77
C GLY A 134 -6.88 2.60 11.24
N GLN A 135 -7.84 1.78 10.82
CA GLN A 135 -7.56 0.52 10.12
C GLN A 135 -7.65 0.75 8.61
N LEU A 136 -6.60 0.39 7.89
CA LEU A 136 -6.54 0.45 6.44
C LEU A 136 -7.23 -0.78 5.87
N VAL A 137 -8.22 -0.58 5.01
CA VAL A 137 -9.09 -1.64 4.51
C VAL A 137 -9.08 -1.63 3.00
N HIS A 138 -8.82 -2.79 2.41
CA HIS A 138 -9.00 -2.97 0.99
C HIS A 138 -10.50 -2.97 0.64
N ILE A 139 -10.90 -2.35 -0.47
CA ILE A 139 -12.32 -2.20 -0.87
C ILE A 139 -13.07 -3.53 -0.99
N ALA A 140 -12.36 -4.62 -1.27
CA ALA A 140 -12.92 -5.97 -1.33
C ALA A 140 -13.30 -6.51 0.07
N ASP A 141 -12.52 -6.16 1.09
CA ASP A 141 -12.74 -6.60 2.47
C ASP A 141 -13.76 -5.70 3.20
N ALA A 142 -13.87 -4.43 2.79
CA ALA A 142 -14.85 -3.49 3.35
C ALA A 142 -16.32 -3.94 3.21
N ARG A 143 -16.62 -4.88 2.31
CA ARG A 143 -17.98 -5.38 2.04
C ARG A 143 -18.38 -6.57 2.92
N GLY A 144 -17.46 -7.14 3.70
CA GLY A 144 -17.70 -8.30 4.58
C GLY A 144 -18.32 -7.95 5.94
N GLY A 145 -18.32 -6.67 6.32
CA GLY A 145 -18.96 -6.21 7.56
C GLY A 145 -20.46 -6.05 7.39
N ARG A 146 -21.22 -7.15 7.54
CA ARG A 146 -22.67 -7.10 7.68
C ARG A 146 -23.14 -7.97 8.84
#